data_AF-A0A5C9ENZ1-F1
#
_entry.id   AF-A0A5C9ENZ1-F1
#
_cell.length_a   1.000
_cell.length_b   1.000
_cell.length_c   1.000
_cell.angle_alpha   90.00
_cell.angle_beta   90.00
_cell.angle_gamma   90.00
#
_symmetry.space_group_name_H-M   'P 1'
#
loop_
_entity.id
_entity.type
_entity.pdbx_description
1 polymer ?
#
loop_
_entity_poly.entity_id
_entity_poly.type
_entity_poly.pdbx_seq_one_letter_code
_entity_poly.pdbx_strand_id
1 'polypeptide(L)'
;MRILCAGCDSHIGEAKQAARKLYEIWNGSNIEDTGLLFGLKGIEPTLKTLKKYIQNEEKLCPGCYLGGGPSRICGIAKCVKSKGFWTCAECEEFTPDSDSPCPHINPAPIPIADKGSMMQLICRRYNQDNIKNLELCHKMGYNNFIDHAREKITEGWRTWQVISKEKVFTEAMKK
;
A
#
# COMPACT_ATOMS: atom_id res chain seq x y z
N MET A 1 -8.34 2.37 3.09
CA MET A 1 -7.69 2.94 4.27
C MET A 1 -6.65 1.93 4.66
N ARG A 2 -5.40 2.20 4.31
CA ARG A 2 -4.27 1.37 4.75
C ARG A 2 -3.87 1.96 6.09
N ILE A 3 -4.48 1.50 7.17
CA ILE A 3 -4.29 2.13 8.48
C ILE A 3 -2.82 1.96 8.93
N LEU A 4 -2.16 0.89 8.47
CA LEU A 4 -0.72 0.64 8.64
C LEU A 4 0.11 0.99 7.40
N CYS A 5 -0.11 2.16 6.78
CA CYS A 5 0.69 2.58 5.62
C CYS A 5 2.18 2.71 5.94
N ALA A 6 2.52 3.09 7.18
CA ALA A 6 3.90 3.20 7.68
C ALA A 6 4.66 1.86 7.64
N GLY A 7 3.96 0.72 7.65
CA GLY A 7 4.55 -0.61 7.59
C GLY A 7 4.86 -1.10 6.17
N CYS A 8 4.53 -0.30 5.15
CA CYS A 8 4.71 -0.71 3.76
C CYS A 8 6.11 -0.34 3.26
N ASP A 9 6.61 -1.16 2.35
CA ASP A 9 7.94 -1.00 1.80
C ASP A 9 8.18 0.37 1.13
N SER A 10 7.16 0.97 0.53
CA SER A 10 7.28 2.31 -0.07
C SER A 10 7.58 3.41 0.96
N HIS A 11 7.27 3.18 2.24
CA HIS A 11 7.59 4.10 3.34
C HIS A 11 8.87 3.71 4.09
N ILE A 12 9.12 2.42 4.31
CA ILE A 12 10.28 1.95 5.08
C ILE A 12 11.55 1.90 4.21
N GLY A 13 11.40 1.58 2.93
CA GLY A 13 12.50 1.48 1.97
C GLY A 13 13.33 0.20 2.05
N GLU A 14 12.90 -0.81 2.81
CA GLU A 14 13.64 -2.06 3.02
C GLU A 14 13.91 -2.85 1.74
N ALA A 15 12.89 -3.09 0.92
CA ALA A 15 13.04 -3.80 -0.34
C ALA A 15 13.82 -2.96 -1.35
N LYS A 16 13.75 -1.63 -1.30
CA LYS A 16 14.63 -0.76 -2.09
C LYS A 16 16.09 -0.88 -1.65
N GLN A 17 16.38 -0.88 -0.35
CA GLN A 17 17.73 -1.10 0.16
C GLN A 17 18.25 -2.49 -0.24
N ALA A 18 17.41 -3.52 -0.12
CA ALA A 18 17.74 -4.86 -0.58
C ALA A 18 18.00 -4.89 -2.09
N ALA A 19 17.18 -4.20 -2.90
CA ALA A 19 17.36 -4.10 -4.34
C ALA A 19 18.66 -3.37 -4.71
N ARG A 20 19.01 -2.27 -4.03
CA ARG A 20 20.28 -1.56 -4.21
C ARG A 20 21.46 -2.48 -3.93
N LYS A 21 21.45 -3.14 -2.77
CA LYS A 21 22.51 -4.07 -2.37
C LYS A 21 22.66 -5.23 -3.36
N LEU A 22 21.55 -5.81 -3.80
CA LEU A 22 21.57 -6.88 -4.80
C LEU A 22 22.13 -6.39 -6.14
N TYR A 23 21.66 -5.23 -6.61
CA TYR A 23 22.13 -4.62 -7.85
C TYR A 23 23.63 -4.33 -7.80
N GLU A 24 24.13 -3.74 -6.72
CA GLU A 24 25.55 -3.43 -6.53
C GLU A 24 26.42 -4.69 -6.56
N ILE A 25 26.01 -5.75 -5.84
CA ILE A 25 26.76 -7.01 -5.80
C ILE A 25 26.78 -7.66 -7.20
N TRP A 26 25.62 -7.83 -7.82
CA TRP A 26 25.48 -8.54 -9.09
C TRP A 26 26.12 -7.80 -10.26
N ASN A 27 25.91 -6.47 -10.32
CA ASN A 27 26.52 -5.64 -11.35
C ASN A 27 28.03 -5.51 -11.12
N GLY A 28 28.47 -5.33 -9.87
CA GLY A 28 29.89 -5.20 -9.53
C GLY A 28 30.70 -6.48 -9.73
N SER A 29 30.09 -7.65 -9.57
CA SER A 29 30.72 -8.94 -9.84
C SER A 29 30.68 -9.36 -11.32
N ASN A 30 30.20 -8.49 -12.22
CA ASN A 30 29.95 -8.81 -13.62
C ASN A 30 29.19 -10.13 -13.80
N ILE A 31 28.12 -10.33 -13.03
CA ILE A 31 27.41 -11.62 -13.01
C ILE A 31 26.72 -11.93 -14.35
N GLU A 32 26.55 -10.96 -15.23
CA GLU A 32 26.08 -11.20 -16.61
C GLU A 32 27.01 -12.12 -17.39
N ASP A 33 28.33 -11.97 -17.19
CA ASP A 33 29.36 -12.80 -17.83
C ASP A 33 29.45 -14.20 -17.19
N THR A 34 29.47 -14.24 -15.85
CA THR A 34 29.72 -15.48 -15.10
C THR A 34 28.45 -16.29 -14.81
N GLY A 35 27.28 -15.68 -14.86
CA GLY A 35 26.02 -16.31 -14.43
C GLY A 35 25.61 -17.50 -15.28
N LEU A 36 25.97 -17.51 -16.56
CA LEU A 36 25.76 -18.66 -17.46
C LEU A 36 26.48 -19.92 -16.96
N LEU A 37 27.67 -19.76 -16.36
CA LEU A 37 28.44 -20.88 -15.77
C LEU A 37 27.72 -21.52 -14.59
N PHE A 38 26.83 -20.78 -13.94
CA PHE A 38 26.00 -21.23 -12.83
C PHE A 38 24.56 -21.56 -13.25
N GLY A 39 24.28 -21.61 -14.56
CA GLY A 39 22.95 -21.89 -15.10
C GLY A 39 21.91 -20.78 -14.86
N LEU A 40 22.34 -19.59 -14.46
CA LEU A 40 21.47 -18.45 -14.24
C LEU A 40 21.01 -17.87 -15.59
N LYS A 41 19.72 -17.55 -15.67
CA LYS A 41 19.08 -16.95 -16.86
C LYS A 41 18.41 -15.64 -16.49
N GLY A 42 18.33 -14.71 -17.45
CA GLY A 42 17.60 -13.45 -17.26
C GLY A 42 18.30 -12.46 -16.31
N ILE A 43 19.63 -12.49 -16.22
CA ILE A 43 20.41 -11.57 -15.37
C ILE A 43 20.26 -10.13 -15.84
N GLU A 44 20.54 -9.86 -17.12
CA GLU A 44 20.42 -8.52 -17.72
C GLU A 44 19.01 -7.90 -17.50
N PRO A 45 17.88 -8.58 -17.83
CA PRO A 45 16.56 -8.02 -17.56
C PRO A 45 16.28 -7.84 -16.06
N THR A 46 16.86 -8.67 -15.19
CA THR A 46 16.76 -8.51 -13.73
C THR A 46 17.51 -7.26 -13.26
N LEU A 47 18.77 -7.07 -13.65
CA LEU A 47 19.55 -5.88 -13.31
C LEU A 47 18.89 -4.60 -13.83
N LYS A 48 18.36 -4.63 -15.06
CA LYS A 48 17.58 -3.52 -15.63
C LYS A 48 16.31 -3.23 -14.82
N THR A 49 15.62 -4.26 -14.35
CA THR A 49 14.43 -4.12 -13.51
C THR A 49 14.76 -3.54 -12.14
N LEU A 50 15.81 -4.06 -11.48
CA LEU A 50 16.29 -3.54 -10.19
C LEU A 50 16.70 -2.08 -10.32
N LYS A 51 17.49 -1.73 -11.35
CA LYS A 51 17.89 -0.35 -11.63
C LYS A 51 16.68 0.58 -11.79
N LYS A 52 15.67 0.17 -12.57
CA LYS A 52 14.44 0.94 -12.76
C LYS A 52 13.64 1.09 -11.45
N TYR A 53 13.55 0.02 -10.65
CA TYR A 53 12.86 0.04 -9.37
C TYR A 53 13.55 0.98 -8.36
N ILE A 54 14.89 0.97 -8.31
CA ILE A 54 15.71 1.89 -7.52
C ILE A 54 15.49 3.35 -7.98
N GLN A 55 15.55 3.59 -9.29
CA GLN A 55 15.44 4.94 -9.89
C GLN A 55 14.03 5.55 -9.82
N ASN A 56 12.98 4.77 -9.56
CA ASN A 56 11.62 5.28 -9.32
C ASN A 56 11.50 5.96 -7.94
N GLU A 57 12.54 6.66 -7.49
CA GLU A 57 12.63 7.32 -6.18
C GLU A 57 11.78 8.60 -6.10
N GLU A 58 11.44 9.20 -7.24
CA GLU A 58 10.80 10.53 -7.27
C GLU A 58 9.34 10.54 -7.74
N LYS A 59 8.78 9.39 -8.14
CA LYS A 59 7.42 9.38 -8.69
C LYS A 59 6.40 9.05 -7.61
N LEU A 60 5.88 10.14 -7.03
CA LEU A 60 4.54 10.34 -6.45
C LEU A 60 3.92 9.14 -5.71
N CYS A 61 3.60 9.35 -4.43
CA CYS A 61 2.94 8.35 -3.58
C CYS A 61 1.79 7.62 -4.32
N PRO A 62 1.80 6.27 -4.38
CA PRO A 62 0.78 5.46 -5.07
C PRO A 62 -0.65 5.63 -4.52
N GLY A 63 -0.82 6.37 -3.43
CA GLY A 63 -2.11 6.67 -2.84
C GLY A 63 -2.68 8.04 -3.24
N CYS A 64 -1.85 9.02 -3.62
CA CYS A 64 -2.34 10.38 -3.88
C CYS A 64 -1.87 11.00 -5.20
N TYR A 65 -0.85 10.42 -5.86
CA TYR A 65 -0.38 10.72 -7.23
C TYR A 65 -0.25 12.19 -7.68
N LEU A 66 -0.42 13.17 -6.79
CA LEU A 66 -0.52 14.59 -7.16
C LEU A 66 0.09 15.54 -6.12
N GLY A 67 0.51 15.04 -4.96
CA GLY A 67 0.66 15.93 -3.80
C GLY A 67 -0.68 16.56 -3.40
N GLY A 68 -0.83 16.89 -2.11
CA GLY A 68 -2.07 17.51 -1.59
C GLY A 68 -3.11 16.55 -1.00
N GLY A 69 -2.84 15.25 -0.99
CA GLY A 69 -3.53 14.26 -0.15
C GLY A 69 -4.95 13.86 -0.60
N PRO A 70 -5.53 12.79 0.02
CA PRO A 70 -6.83 12.23 -0.36
C PRO A 70 -8.01 13.21 -0.24
N SER A 71 -7.88 14.28 0.55
CA SER A 71 -8.94 15.25 0.83
C SER A 71 -9.33 16.14 -0.36
N ARG A 72 -8.50 16.23 -1.40
CA ARG A 72 -8.81 17.06 -2.59
C ARG A 72 -9.86 16.42 -3.50
N ILE A 73 -9.82 15.10 -3.62
CA ILE A 73 -10.57 14.33 -4.64
C ILE A 73 -11.67 13.43 -4.06
N CYS A 74 -11.65 13.17 -2.74
CA CYS A 74 -12.53 12.18 -2.14
C CYS A 74 -13.65 12.81 -1.29
N GLY A 75 -14.92 12.53 -1.62
CA GLY A 75 -16.09 12.95 -0.85
C GLY A 75 -16.06 12.46 0.61
N ILE A 76 -15.66 11.21 0.85
CA ILE A 76 -15.48 10.64 2.20
C ILE A 76 -14.42 11.43 2.99
N ALA A 77 -13.27 11.73 2.38
CA ALA A 77 -12.21 12.47 3.06
C ALA A 77 -12.60 13.93 3.36
N LYS A 78 -13.42 14.54 2.49
CA LYS A 78 -14.01 15.87 2.74
C LYS A 78 -14.99 15.83 3.92
N CYS A 79 -15.90 14.85 3.95
CA CYS A 79 -16.86 14.67 5.05
C CYS A 79 -16.16 14.45 6.40
N VAL A 80 -15.22 13.50 6.44
CA VAL A 80 -14.42 13.20 7.63
C VAL A 80 -13.69 14.44 8.15
N LYS A 81 -13.07 15.22 7.26
CA LYS A 81 -12.44 16.49 7.63
C LYS A 81 -13.44 17.49 8.22
N SER A 82 -14.65 17.59 7.67
CA SER A 82 -15.70 18.46 8.26
C SER A 82 -16.20 18.01 9.63
N LYS A 83 -16.05 16.72 9.95
CA LYS A 83 -16.34 16.16 11.29
C LYS A 83 -15.16 16.33 12.28
N GLY A 84 -14.05 16.97 11.86
CA GLY A 84 -12.87 17.19 12.69
C GLY A 84 -11.89 16.00 12.75
N PHE A 85 -12.16 14.93 12.00
CA PHE A 85 -11.31 13.75 11.95
C PHE A 85 -10.14 13.93 10.98
N TRP A 86 -9.00 13.29 11.30
CA TRP A 86 -7.83 13.31 10.44
C TRP A 86 -7.95 12.32 9.27
N THR A 87 -8.58 11.17 9.51
CA THR A 87 -8.74 10.07 8.57
C THR A 87 -10.11 9.42 8.68
N CYS A 88 -10.54 8.72 7.62
CA CYS A 88 -11.77 7.94 7.66
C CYS A 88 -11.73 6.76 8.67
N ALA A 89 -10.60 6.54 9.36
CA ALA A 89 -10.45 5.51 10.39
C ALA A 89 -11.09 5.90 11.71
N GLU A 90 -11.37 7.20 11.87
CA GLU A 90 -11.97 7.77 13.06
C GLU A 90 -13.50 7.85 12.93
N CYS A 91 -14.05 7.58 11.75
CA CYS A 91 -15.46 7.73 11.48
C CYS A 91 -16.20 6.40 11.67
N GLU A 92 -17.04 6.30 12.71
CA GLU A 92 -17.80 5.08 13.03
C GLU A 92 -18.77 4.65 11.91
N GLU A 93 -19.26 5.60 11.12
CA GLU A 93 -20.13 5.34 9.96
C GLU A 93 -19.38 4.70 8.77
N PHE A 94 -18.05 4.64 8.81
CA PHE A 94 -17.25 4.10 7.72
C PHE A 94 -17.04 2.59 7.87
N THR A 95 -17.71 1.79 7.02
CA THR A 95 -17.71 0.33 7.05
C THR A 95 -17.16 -0.25 5.74
N PRO A 96 -15.84 -0.46 5.63
CA PRO A 96 -15.15 -0.72 4.35
C PRO A 96 -15.56 -2.03 3.62
N ASP A 97 -16.26 -2.93 4.29
CA ASP A 97 -16.76 -4.22 3.82
C ASP A 97 -18.25 -4.22 3.48
N SER A 98 -18.96 -3.14 3.78
CA SER A 98 -20.36 -2.93 3.39
C SER A 98 -20.49 -2.68 1.88
N ASP A 99 -21.64 -3.05 1.31
CA ASP A 99 -22.05 -2.67 -0.05
C ASP A 99 -22.18 -1.15 -0.20
N SER A 100 -22.48 -0.45 0.90
CA SER A 100 -22.48 1.01 0.99
C SER A 100 -21.51 1.43 2.11
N PRO A 101 -20.19 1.48 1.82
CA PRO A 101 -19.16 1.66 2.83
C PRO A 101 -19.11 3.08 3.41
N CYS A 102 -19.79 4.03 2.76
CA CYS A 102 -20.01 5.37 3.28
C CYS A 102 -21.22 6.01 2.61
N PRO A 103 -22.12 6.68 3.36
CA PRO A 103 -23.24 7.43 2.77
C PRO A 103 -22.79 8.64 1.93
N HIS A 104 -21.52 9.04 2.02
CA HIS A 104 -20.93 10.16 1.28
C HIS A 104 -20.02 9.70 0.13
N ILE A 105 -20.24 8.49 -0.38
CA ILE A 105 -19.57 7.97 -1.57
C ILE A 105 -19.94 8.86 -2.78
N ASN A 106 -18.97 9.10 -3.67
CA ASN A 106 -19.18 10.02 -4.79
C ASN A 106 -20.03 9.32 -5.87
N PRO A 107 -21.14 9.90 -6.36
CA PRO A 107 -22.05 9.23 -7.30
C PRO A 107 -21.46 8.94 -8.70
N ALA A 108 -20.32 9.53 -9.05
CA ALA A 108 -19.60 9.26 -10.31
C ALA A 108 -18.28 8.52 -10.02
N PRO A 109 -18.33 7.18 -9.85
CA PRO A 109 -17.16 6.38 -9.51
C PRO A 109 -16.19 6.29 -10.70
N ILE A 110 -14.95 6.75 -10.51
CA ILE A 110 -13.82 6.38 -11.38
C ILE A 110 -13.21 5.12 -10.75
N PRO A 111 -12.79 4.07 -11.49
CA PRO A 111 -12.36 2.79 -10.90
C PRO A 111 -11.28 2.87 -9.80
N ILE A 112 -10.52 3.95 -9.75
CA ILE A 112 -9.50 4.23 -8.73
C ILE A 112 -9.95 5.30 -7.71
N ALA A 113 -10.95 6.12 -8.05
CA ALA A 113 -11.46 7.20 -7.21
C ALA A 113 -12.70 6.82 -6.39
N ASP A 114 -13.42 5.77 -6.79
CA ASP A 114 -14.46 5.17 -5.97
C ASP A 114 -13.84 4.36 -4.85
N LYS A 115 -13.82 4.98 -3.66
CA LYS A 115 -13.25 4.33 -2.50
C LYS A 115 -14.04 3.08 -2.11
N GLY A 116 -15.31 2.89 -2.45
CA GLY A 116 -16.01 1.65 -2.11
C GLY A 116 -15.38 0.45 -2.80
N SER A 117 -15.41 0.46 -4.13
CA SER A 117 -14.84 -0.62 -4.95
C SER A 117 -13.33 -0.79 -4.75
N MET A 118 -12.58 0.31 -4.68
CA MET A 118 -11.13 0.26 -4.42
C MET A 118 -10.82 -0.22 -2.99
N MET A 119 -11.67 0.10 -2.00
CA MET A 119 -11.50 -0.40 -0.63
C MET A 119 -11.68 -1.90 -0.58
N GLN A 120 -12.72 -2.44 -1.23
CA GLN A 120 -12.94 -3.88 -1.27
C GLN A 120 -11.73 -4.61 -1.90
N LEU A 121 -11.19 -4.08 -3.01
CA LEU A 121 -9.95 -4.60 -3.61
C LEU A 121 -8.75 -4.50 -2.67
N ILE A 122 -8.61 -3.40 -1.94
CA ILE A 122 -7.56 -3.21 -0.94
C ILE A 122 -7.73 -4.19 0.23
N CYS A 123 -8.93 -4.32 0.79
CA CYS A 123 -9.23 -5.27 1.86
C CYS A 123 -8.92 -6.70 1.42
N ARG A 124 -9.33 -7.10 0.22
CA ARG A 124 -8.96 -8.41 -0.36
C ARG A 124 -7.44 -8.56 -0.52
N ARG A 125 -6.75 -7.55 -1.05
CA ARG A 125 -5.29 -7.58 -1.20
C ARG A 125 -4.57 -7.80 0.13
N TYR A 126 -5.09 -7.30 1.24
CA TYR A 126 -4.46 -7.41 2.54
C TYR A 126 -5.17 -8.42 3.46
N ASN A 127 -5.82 -9.45 2.90
CA ASN A 127 -6.52 -10.52 3.65
C ASN A 127 -7.43 -9.99 4.78
N GLN A 128 -8.15 -8.90 4.50
CA GLN A 128 -9.04 -8.21 5.45
C GLN A 128 -8.35 -7.64 6.70
N ASP A 129 -7.01 -7.61 6.77
CA ASP A 129 -6.26 -7.03 7.89
C ASP A 129 -6.63 -5.56 8.14
N ASN A 130 -7.01 -4.83 7.09
CA ASN A 130 -7.49 -3.45 7.22
C ASN A 130 -8.79 -3.33 8.02
N ILE A 131 -9.67 -4.34 8.01
CA ILE A 131 -10.92 -4.35 8.77
C ILE A 131 -10.60 -4.53 10.25
N LYS A 132 -9.77 -5.53 10.58
CA LYS A 132 -9.31 -5.78 11.96
C LYS A 132 -8.60 -4.56 12.54
N ASN A 133 -7.76 -3.90 11.75
CA ASN A 133 -7.09 -2.67 12.15
C ASN A 133 -8.09 -1.51 12.36
N LEU A 134 -9.19 -1.46 11.59
CA LEU A 134 -10.23 -0.45 11.77
C LEU A 134 -11.01 -0.69 13.07
N GLU A 135 -11.43 -1.92 13.32
CA GLU A 135 -12.08 -2.31 14.57
C GLU A 135 -11.20 -1.99 15.77
N LEU A 136 -9.90 -2.30 15.68
CA LEU A 136 -8.94 -1.98 16.73
C LEU A 136 -8.81 -0.47 16.92
N CYS A 137 -8.72 0.29 15.82
CA CYS A 137 -8.67 1.76 15.83
C CYS A 137 -9.91 2.37 16.50
N HIS A 138 -11.11 1.89 16.19
CA HIS A 138 -12.33 2.32 16.86
C HIS A 138 -12.32 1.98 18.36
N LYS A 139 -11.83 0.79 18.73
CA LYS A 139 -11.80 0.33 20.12
C LYS A 139 -10.85 1.14 21.01
N MET A 140 -9.65 1.48 20.53
CA MET A 140 -8.61 2.15 21.34
C MET A 140 -8.44 3.64 21.06
N GLY A 141 -9.09 4.15 20.01
CA GLY A 141 -8.92 5.51 19.51
C GLY A 141 -7.71 5.64 18.57
N TYR A 142 -7.79 6.59 17.65
CA TYR A 142 -6.85 6.73 16.55
C TYR A 142 -5.39 6.96 16.98
N ASN A 143 -5.14 7.83 17.95
CA ASN A 143 -3.77 8.12 18.39
C ASN A 143 -3.10 6.88 19.01
N ASN A 144 -3.81 6.19 19.91
CA ASN A 144 -3.33 4.96 20.52
C ASN A 144 -3.12 3.86 19.47
N PHE A 145 -3.99 3.79 18.45
CA PHE A 145 -3.81 2.88 17.34
C PHE A 145 -2.54 3.19 16.54
N ILE A 146 -2.23 4.47 16.27
CA ILE A 146 -1.01 4.85 15.55
C ILE A 146 0.25 4.48 16.35
N ASP A 147 0.22 4.63 17.66
CA ASP A 147 1.36 4.23 18.50
C ASP A 147 1.51 2.71 18.56
N HIS A 148 0.40 1.98 18.74
CA HIS A 148 0.38 0.51 18.62
C HIS A 148 0.90 0.02 17.25
N ALA A 149 0.48 0.69 16.17
CA ALA A 149 0.93 0.41 14.82
C ALA A 149 2.44 0.57 14.66
N ARG A 150 3.02 1.65 15.20
CA ARG A 150 4.46 1.93 15.15
C ARG A 150 5.25 0.91 15.94
N GLU A 151 4.77 0.53 17.12
CA GLU A 151 5.38 -0.52 17.94
C GLU A 151 5.39 -1.85 17.19
N LYS A 152 4.24 -2.28 16.65
CA LYS A 152 4.13 -3.50 15.83
C LYS A 152 5.08 -3.52 14.64
N ILE A 153 5.26 -2.38 13.95
CA ILE A 153 6.23 -2.23 12.85
C ILE A 153 7.66 -2.35 13.38
N THR A 154 7.96 -1.74 14.52
CA THR A 154 9.29 -1.82 15.16
C THR A 154 9.64 -3.25 15.55
N GLU A 155 8.65 -4.04 15.99
CA GLU A 155 8.77 -5.47 16.29
C GLU A 155 8.90 -6.37 15.04
N GLY A 156 8.93 -5.79 13.84
CA GLY A 156 9.19 -6.52 12.59
C GLY A 156 7.94 -6.87 11.79
N TRP A 157 6.76 -6.37 12.16
CA TRP A 157 5.59 -6.51 11.30
C TRP A 157 5.76 -5.75 9.99
N ARG A 158 5.42 -6.37 8.87
CA ARG A 158 5.50 -5.77 7.54
C ARG A 158 4.24 -6.05 6.76
N THR A 159 3.85 -5.11 5.92
CA THR A 159 2.62 -5.25 5.12
C THR A 159 2.63 -6.49 4.22
N TRP A 160 3.80 -6.92 3.70
CA TRP A 160 3.89 -8.11 2.86
C TRP A 160 3.50 -9.41 3.57
N GLN A 161 3.51 -9.46 4.91
CA GLN A 161 3.10 -10.61 5.70
C GLN A 161 1.59 -10.86 5.63
N VAL A 162 0.80 -9.84 5.31
CA VAL A 162 -0.67 -9.91 5.22
C VAL A 162 -1.20 -9.79 3.79
N ILE A 163 -0.31 -9.67 2.79
CA ILE A 163 -0.72 -9.63 1.38
C ILE A 163 -1.31 -10.99 0.96
N SER A 164 -2.47 -10.95 0.31
CA SER A 164 -3.13 -12.10 -0.28
C SER A 164 -2.28 -12.73 -1.37
N LYS A 165 -2.34 -14.07 -1.45
CA LYS A 165 -1.75 -14.84 -2.56
C LYS A 165 -2.53 -14.67 -3.87
N GLU A 166 -3.78 -14.20 -3.81
CA GLU A 166 -4.60 -13.94 -4.99
C GLU A 166 -4.08 -12.73 -5.78
N LYS A 167 -4.14 -12.81 -7.11
CA LYS A 167 -3.80 -11.70 -8.02
C LYS A 167 -4.96 -10.68 -8.12
N VAL A 168 -5.42 -10.18 -6.97
CA VAL A 168 -6.63 -9.35 -6.83
C VAL A 168 -6.72 -8.22 -7.85
N PHE A 169 -5.63 -7.47 -8.06
CA PHE A 169 -5.60 -6.36 -9.03
C PHE A 169 -5.60 -6.82 -10.48
N THR A 170 -4.89 -7.89 -10.81
CA THR A 170 -4.87 -8.43 -12.18
C THR A 170 -6.26 -8.91 -12.58
N GLU A 171 -6.97 -9.60 -11.69
CA GLU A 171 -8.32 -10.09 -11.97
C GLU A 171 -9.34 -8.95 -12.05
N ALA A 172 -9.19 -7.91 -11.22
CA ALA A 172 -10.06 -6.73 -11.29
C ALA A 172 -9.90 -5.93 -12.59
N MET A 173 -8.70 -5.88 -13.15
CA MET A 173 -8.41 -5.15 -14.39
C MET A 173 -8.75 -5.92 -15.68
N LYS A 174 -9.14 -7.19 -15.59
CA LYS A 174 -9.66 -7.97 -16.74
C LYS A 174 -11.14 -7.71 -17.03
N LYS A 175 -11.85 -7.10 -16.08
CA LYS A 175 -13.26 -6.72 -16.17
C LYS A 175 -13.37 -5.29 -16.67
#